data_AF-A0A1U8M154-F1
#
_entry.id   AF-A0A1U8M154-F1
#
_cell.length_a   1.000
_cell.length_b   1.000
_cell.length_c   1.000
_cell.angle_alpha   90.00
_cell.angle_beta   90.00
_cell.angle_gamma   90.00
#
_symmetry.space_group_name_H-M   'P 1'
#
loop_
_entity.id
_entity.type
_entity.pdbx_description
1 polymer ?
#
loop_
_entity_poly.entity_id
_entity_poly.type
_entity_poly.pdbx_seq_one_letter_code
_entity_poly.pdbx_strand_id
1 'polypeptide(L)'
;MKAIKRALYLFGIFVLPDALQWLERFDIQGYVRSMKETEKELDLAISVWLKEHLTKKRENQGASKSDFMDVMLTHLLEDTVISGHTRNTIVKATTLVLTLTGGESTSVTITWVLSLLLNHPNVLITTQEEIDHHVGKQRWVEESNIKKPQIPTSHS
;
A
#
# COMPACT_ATOMS: atom_id res chain seq x y z
N MET A 1 4.90 1.79 10.75
CA MET A 1 4.97 2.93 9.79
C MET A 1 6.37 3.55 9.67
N LYS A 2 7.15 3.69 10.75
CA LYS A 2 8.55 4.20 10.65
C LYS A 2 9.45 3.31 9.79
N ALA A 3 9.40 1.98 9.95
CA ALA A 3 10.14 1.04 9.11
C ALA A 3 9.81 1.15 7.62
N ILE A 4 8.52 1.31 7.28
CA ILE A 4 8.05 1.50 5.90
C ILE A 4 8.65 2.76 5.28
N LYS A 5 8.57 3.90 5.97
CA LYS A 5 9.17 5.16 5.49
C LYS A 5 10.69 5.05 5.33
N ARG A 6 11.38 4.36 6.26
CA ARG A 6 12.81 4.08 6.14
C ARG A 6 13.12 3.20 4.95
N ALA A 7 12.34 2.15 4.71
CA ALA A 7 12.52 1.28 3.55
C ALA A 7 12.34 2.06 2.24
N LEU A 8 11.29 2.87 2.13
CA LEU A 8 11.03 3.68 0.94
C LEU A 8 12.12 4.73 0.70
N TYR A 9 12.61 5.37 1.76
CA TYR A 9 13.77 6.26 1.69
C TYR A 9 15.04 5.53 1.23
N LEU A 10 15.33 4.35 1.79
CA LEU A 10 16.48 3.53 1.40
C LEU A 10 16.37 3.02 -0.03
N PHE A 11 15.17 2.63 -0.48
CA PHE A 11 14.90 2.31 -1.89
C PHE A 11 15.16 3.50 -2.80
N GLY A 12 14.66 4.69 -2.43
CA GLY A 12 14.89 5.92 -3.20
C GLY A 12 16.37 6.29 -3.29
N ILE A 13 17.13 6.12 -2.20
CA ILE A 13 18.59 6.31 -2.22
C ILE A 13 19.24 5.27 -3.13
N PHE A 14 18.89 3.99 -3.05
CA PHE A 14 19.53 2.92 -3.82
C PHE A 14 19.27 3.01 -5.33
N VAL A 15 18.15 3.59 -5.75
CA VAL A 15 17.87 3.88 -7.17
C VAL A 15 18.83 4.95 -7.74
N LEU A 16 19.42 5.82 -6.91
CA LEU A 16 20.34 6.88 -7.36
C LEU A 16 21.75 6.36 -7.77
N PRO A 17 22.39 5.41 -7.07
CA PRO A 17 23.63 4.76 -7.47
C PRO A 17 23.60 4.05 -8.83
N ASP A 18 22.48 3.45 -9.23
CA ASP A 18 22.35 2.86 -10.58
C ASP A 18 22.48 3.94 -11.69
N ALA A 19 22.19 5.21 -11.37
CA ALA A 19 22.39 6.35 -12.24
C ALA A 19 23.80 7.00 -12.11
N LEU A 20 24.59 6.64 -11.09
CA LEU A 20 25.87 7.27 -10.75
C LEU A 20 26.90 6.21 -10.30
N GLN A 21 27.58 5.61 -11.28
CA GLN A 21 28.59 4.54 -11.15
C GLN A 21 29.73 4.82 -10.12
N TRP A 22 29.90 6.05 -9.67
CA TRP A 22 30.94 6.43 -8.69
C TRP A 22 30.53 6.23 -7.22
N LEU A 23 29.24 6.02 -6.94
CA LEU A 23 28.73 5.69 -5.59
C LEU A 23 29.02 4.25 -5.16
N GLU A 24 29.38 3.37 -6.10
CA GLU A 24 29.68 1.94 -5.85
C GLU A 24 30.91 1.72 -4.95
N ARG A 25 31.87 2.66 -4.93
CA ARG A 25 33.04 2.63 -4.03
C ARG A 25 32.75 3.21 -2.64
N PHE A 26 31.61 3.85 -2.45
CA PHE A 26 31.17 4.40 -1.19
C PHE A 26 30.26 3.34 -0.51
N ASP A 27 30.82 2.24 0.03
CA ASP A 27 30.15 1.46 1.10
C ASP A 27 30.11 2.31 2.39
N ILE A 28 29.54 3.50 2.27
CA ILE A 28 29.82 4.61 3.16
C ILE A 28 28.55 4.90 3.93
N GLN A 29 28.74 4.82 5.25
CA GLN A 29 27.92 5.49 6.26
C GLN A 29 26.69 4.72 6.77
N GLY A 30 26.75 3.39 6.83
CA GLY A 30 25.79 2.62 7.62
C GLY A 30 24.43 2.40 6.95
N TYR A 31 24.27 2.73 5.68
CA TYR A 31 23.06 2.43 4.90
C TYR A 31 22.80 0.94 4.78
N VAL A 32 23.82 0.12 4.49
CA VAL A 32 23.70 -1.35 4.47
C VAL A 32 23.25 -1.89 5.84
N ARG A 33 23.76 -1.31 6.93
CA ARG A 33 23.36 -1.66 8.30
C ARG A 33 21.91 -1.29 8.55
N SER A 34 21.52 -0.07 8.20
CA SER A 34 20.15 0.43 8.32
C SER A 34 19.16 -0.37 7.47
N MET A 35 19.59 -0.82 6.29
CA MET A 35 18.80 -1.68 5.40
C MET A 35 18.57 -3.05 6.03
N LYS A 36 19.61 -3.70 6.56
CA LYS A 36 19.48 -4.97 7.28
C LYS A 36 18.61 -4.85 8.54
N GLU A 37 18.71 -3.74 9.27
CA GLU A 37 17.85 -3.47 10.43
C GLU A 37 16.39 -3.27 10.02
N THR A 38 16.16 -2.50 8.95
CA THR A 38 14.82 -2.25 8.41
C THR A 38 14.20 -3.53 7.83
N GLU A 39 14.97 -4.34 7.11
CA GLU A 39 14.56 -5.65 6.62
C GLU A 39 14.09 -6.56 7.77
N LYS A 40 14.88 -6.65 8.84
CA LYS A 40 14.51 -7.43 10.04
C LYS A 40 13.22 -6.92 10.67
N GLU A 41 13.07 -5.61 10.83
CA GLU A 41 11.85 -5.02 11.41
C GLU A 41 10.62 -5.33 10.55
N LEU A 42 10.74 -5.23 9.22
CA LEU A 42 9.67 -5.54 8.27
C LEU A 42 9.34 -7.03 8.21
N ASP A 43 10.36 -7.91 8.14
CA ASP A 43 10.15 -9.36 8.10
C ASP A 43 9.50 -9.86 9.40
N LEU A 44 9.90 -9.31 10.55
CA LEU A 44 9.25 -9.62 11.83
C LEU A 44 7.77 -9.19 11.81
N ALA A 45 7.48 -7.95 11.40
CA ALA A 45 6.11 -7.44 11.35
C ALA A 45 5.20 -8.32 10.46
N ILE A 46 5.66 -8.63 9.24
CA ILE A 46 4.88 -9.45 8.30
C ILE A 46 4.79 -10.91 8.76
N SER A 47 5.83 -11.44 9.38
CA SER A 47 5.78 -12.80 9.93
C SER A 47 4.77 -12.91 11.07
N VAL A 48 4.66 -11.89 11.93
CA VAL A 48 3.60 -11.80 12.95
C VAL A 48 2.23 -11.77 12.29
N TRP A 49 2.02 -10.89 11.31
CA TRP A 49 0.74 -10.82 10.60
C TRP A 49 0.37 -12.14 9.91
N LEU A 50 1.31 -12.78 9.20
CA LEU A 50 1.06 -14.08 8.56
C LEU A 50 0.65 -15.14 9.60
N LYS A 51 1.33 -15.17 10.76
CA LYS A 51 1.02 -16.12 11.83
C LYS A 51 -0.39 -15.90 12.40
N GLU A 52 -0.80 -14.65 12.58
CA GLU A 52 -2.16 -14.31 12.99
C GLU A 52 -3.20 -14.84 12.00
N HIS A 53 -3.01 -14.64 10.69
CA HIS A 53 -3.92 -15.14 9.66
C HIS A 53 -3.96 -16.67 9.61
N LEU A 54 -2.81 -17.35 9.70
CA LEU A 54 -2.76 -18.82 9.77
C LEU A 54 -3.47 -19.37 11.01
N THR A 55 -3.38 -18.67 12.15
CA THR A 55 -4.01 -19.07 13.41
C THR A 55 -5.53 -18.92 13.31
N LYS A 56 -6.01 -17.76 12.84
CA LYS A 56 -7.44 -17.50 12.57
C LYS A 56 -8.04 -18.56 11.64
N LYS A 57 -7.33 -18.92 10.57
CA LYS A 57 -7.77 -19.94 9.61
C LYS A 57 -7.89 -21.34 10.25
N ARG A 58 -6.98 -21.71 11.15
CA ARG A 58 -7.03 -23.00 11.87
C ARG A 58 -8.17 -23.07 12.87
N GLU A 59 -8.44 -21.95 13.54
CA GLU A 59 -9.48 -21.86 14.58
C GLU A 59 -10.90 -21.74 14.00
N ASN A 60 -11.06 -21.74 12.68
CA ASN A 60 -12.34 -21.54 11.99
C ASN A 60 -13.12 -20.35 12.56
N GLN A 61 -12.41 -19.28 12.96
CA GLN A 61 -13.04 -18.04 13.41
C GLN A 61 -13.69 -17.36 12.21
N GLY A 62 -14.90 -17.82 11.86
CA GLY A 62 -15.71 -17.27 10.78
C GLY A 62 -16.14 -15.83 11.09
N ALA A 63 -16.16 -15.00 10.05
CA ALA A 63 -16.63 -13.61 10.02
C ALA A 63 -15.65 -12.51 10.47
N SER A 64 -14.33 -12.70 10.35
CA SER A 64 -13.44 -11.54 10.20
C SER A 64 -13.46 -11.04 8.75
N LYS A 65 -13.28 -9.73 8.54
CA LYS A 65 -13.18 -9.14 7.20
C LYS A 65 -11.98 -9.78 6.50
N SER A 66 -12.25 -10.58 5.46
CA SER A 66 -11.21 -11.20 4.64
C SER A 66 -10.33 -10.12 4.05
N ASP A 67 -9.03 -10.20 4.32
CA ASP A 67 -8.04 -9.32 3.71
C ASP A 67 -7.26 -10.02 2.60
N PHE A 68 -6.27 -9.32 2.05
CA PHE A 68 -5.45 -9.83 0.95
C PHE A 68 -4.66 -11.09 1.33
N MET A 69 -4.14 -11.18 2.56
CA MET A 69 -3.42 -12.37 3.03
C MET A 69 -4.37 -13.56 3.16
N ASP A 70 -5.59 -13.35 3.65
CA ASP A 70 -6.62 -14.40 3.71
C ASP A 70 -6.94 -14.97 2.32
N VAL A 71 -7.08 -14.09 1.32
CA VAL A 71 -7.32 -14.47 -0.08
C VAL A 71 -6.15 -15.32 -0.59
N MET A 72 -4.91 -14.86 -0.44
CA MET A 72 -3.74 -15.63 -0.89
C MET A 72 -3.63 -16.99 -0.19
N LEU A 73 -3.84 -17.04 1.13
CA LEU A 73 -3.79 -18.29 1.90
C LEU A 73 -4.92 -19.26 1.54
N THR A 74 -6.03 -18.76 1.01
CA THR A 74 -7.16 -19.57 0.54
C THR A 74 -6.90 -20.17 -0.84
N HIS A 75 -6.26 -19.42 -1.73
CA HIS A 75 -6.00 -19.87 -3.10
C HIS A 75 -4.67 -20.63 -3.27
N LEU A 76 -3.69 -20.42 -2.39
CA LEU A 76 -2.42 -21.14 -2.42
C LEU A 76 -2.46 -22.34 -1.47
N LEU A 77 -2.29 -23.55 -2.04
CA LEU A 77 -2.18 -24.78 -1.27
C LEU A 77 -0.96 -24.75 -0.35
N GLU A 78 -1.03 -25.46 0.77
CA GLU A 78 0.02 -25.42 1.81
C GLU A 78 1.39 -25.92 1.34
N ASP A 79 1.39 -26.88 0.42
CA ASP A 79 2.54 -27.47 -0.24
C ASP A 79 2.99 -26.71 -1.50
N THR A 80 2.36 -25.58 -1.82
CA THR A 80 2.72 -24.79 -3.00
C THR A 80 4.17 -24.29 -2.91
N VAL A 81 4.95 -24.62 -3.93
CA VAL A 81 6.30 -24.09 -4.16
C VAL A 81 6.36 -23.51 -5.57
N ILE A 82 6.69 -22.22 -5.67
CA ILE A 82 6.85 -21.52 -6.96
C ILE A 82 8.28 -20.98 -7.02
N SER A 83 9.03 -21.38 -8.04
CA SER A 83 10.44 -20.97 -8.23
C SER A 83 11.32 -21.24 -6.99
N GLY A 84 11.06 -22.34 -6.28
CA GLY A 84 11.79 -22.69 -5.04
C GLY A 84 11.32 -21.95 -3.78
N HIS A 85 10.35 -21.04 -3.89
CA HIS A 85 9.78 -20.32 -2.75
C HIS A 85 8.51 -20.98 -2.25
N THR A 86 8.41 -21.16 -0.93
CA THR A 86 7.20 -21.69 -0.28
C THR A 86 6.04 -20.71 -0.38
N ARG A 87 4.80 -21.22 -0.26
CA ARG A 87 3.59 -20.40 -0.09
C ARG A 87 3.81 -19.24 0.88
N ASN A 88 4.33 -19.53 2.07
CA ASN A 88 4.48 -18.52 3.12
C ASN A 88 5.45 -17.41 2.68
N THR A 89 6.56 -17.77 2.04
CA THR A 89 7.52 -16.80 1.47
C THR A 89 6.85 -15.89 0.45
N ILE A 90 6.06 -16.47 -0.46
CA ILE A 90 5.35 -15.74 -1.53
C ILE A 90 4.31 -14.78 -0.93
N VAL A 91 3.52 -15.24 0.04
CA VAL A 91 2.52 -14.42 0.73
C VAL A 91 3.18 -13.26 1.47
N LYS A 92 4.25 -13.50 2.23
CA LYS A 92 4.98 -12.44 2.94
C LYS A 92 5.55 -11.41 1.97
N ALA A 93 6.24 -11.85 0.91
CA ALA A 93 6.86 -10.97 -0.06
C ALA A 93 5.83 -10.10 -0.80
N THR A 94 4.74 -10.71 -1.27
CA THR A 94 3.69 -9.99 -2.01
C THR A 94 2.98 -8.96 -1.11
N THR A 95 2.67 -9.35 0.13
CA THR A 95 2.06 -8.45 1.11
C THR A 95 2.97 -7.28 1.45
N LEU A 96 4.28 -7.53 1.60
CA LEU A 96 5.28 -6.48 1.81
C LEU A 96 5.28 -5.47 0.68
N VAL A 97 5.40 -5.95 -0.56
CA VAL A 97 5.45 -5.09 -1.75
C VAL A 97 4.23 -4.21 -1.83
N LEU A 98 3.03 -4.79 -1.71
CA LEU A 98 1.77 -4.05 -1.77
C LEU A 98 1.68 -2.98 -0.66
N THR A 99 2.14 -3.31 0.54
CA THR A 99 2.13 -2.38 1.68
C THR A 99 3.09 -1.21 1.48
N LEU A 100 4.28 -1.47 0.93
CA LEU A 100 5.28 -0.44 0.67
C LEU A 100 4.84 0.50 -0.46
N THR A 101 4.34 -0.04 -1.57
CA THR A 101 4.05 0.77 -2.77
C THR A 101 2.68 1.44 -2.75
N GLY A 102 1.67 0.82 -2.13
CA GLY A 102 0.29 1.31 -2.14
C GLY A 102 0.05 2.49 -1.21
N GLY A 103 0.83 2.61 -0.12
CA GLY A 103 0.58 3.62 0.91
C GLY A 103 1.00 5.04 0.54
N GLU A 104 2.19 5.22 -0.06
CA GLU A 104 2.71 6.57 -0.33
C GLU A 104 2.09 7.22 -1.57
N SER A 105 1.84 6.43 -2.63
CA SER A 105 1.22 6.91 -3.87
C SER A 105 -0.17 7.51 -3.65
N THR A 106 -0.98 6.88 -2.80
CA THR A 106 -2.32 7.38 -2.43
C THR A 106 -2.26 8.65 -1.59
N SER A 107 -1.35 8.73 -0.61
CA SER A 107 -1.15 9.94 0.20
C SER A 107 -0.74 11.14 -0.66
N VAL A 108 0.18 10.94 -1.61
CA VAL A 108 0.60 12.00 -2.53
C VAL A 108 -0.56 12.41 -3.43
N THR A 109 -1.30 11.45 -3.99
CA THR A 109 -2.45 11.74 -4.85
C THR A 109 -3.53 12.53 -4.12
N ILE A 110 -3.91 12.13 -2.90
CA ILE A 110 -4.88 12.86 -2.07
C ILE A 110 -4.37 14.28 -1.78
N THR A 111 -3.08 14.44 -1.48
CA THR A 111 -2.47 15.76 -1.26
C THR A 111 -2.64 16.65 -2.49
N TRP A 112 -2.31 16.15 -3.68
CA TRP A 112 -2.50 16.89 -4.93
C TRP A 112 -3.97 17.23 -5.20
N VAL A 113 -4.87 16.27 -5.00
CA VAL A 113 -6.32 16.49 -5.17
C VAL A 113 -6.81 17.60 -4.23
N LEU A 114 -6.45 17.56 -2.94
CA LEU A 114 -6.81 18.59 -1.97
C LEU A 114 -6.20 19.95 -2.34
N SER A 115 -4.94 19.99 -2.76
CA SER A 115 -4.29 21.24 -3.21
C SER A 115 -4.97 21.84 -4.43
N LEU A 116 -5.35 21.02 -5.42
CA LEU A 116 -6.06 21.47 -6.62
C LEU A 116 -7.46 22.00 -6.27
N LEU A 117 -8.20 21.30 -5.42
CA LEU A 117 -9.53 21.74 -5.00
C LEU A 117 -9.48 23.06 -4.24
N LEU A 118 -8.55 23.21 -3.29
CA LEU A 118 -8.38 24.45 -2.52
C LEU A 118 -7.94 25.64 -3.39
N ASN A 119 -7.21 25.38 -4.47
CA ASN A 119 -6.78 26.42 -5.42
C ASN A 119 -7.87 26.79 -6.45
N HIS A 120 -8.94 25.99 -6.57
CA HIS A 120 -10.05 26.20 -7.51
C HIS A 120 -11.40 26.17 -6.78
N PRO A 121 -11.77 27.25 -6.06
CA PRO A 121 -12.91 27.27 -5.15
C PRO A 121 -14.25 26.96 -5.82
N ASN A 122 -14.44 27.33 -7.09
CA ASN A 122 -15.65 27.00 -7.84
C ASN A 122 -15.82 25.49 -8.01
N VAL A 123 -14.74 24.76 -8.32
CA VAL A 123 -14.74 23.30 -8.48
C VAL A 123 -14.97 22.63 -7.13
N LEU A 124 -14.39 23.16 -6.05
CA LEU A 124 -14.60 22.66 -4.69
C LEU A 124 -16.07 22.77 -4.26
N ILE A 125 -16.73 23.91 -4.50
CA ILE A 125 -18.15 24.11 -4.18
C ILE A 125 -19.01 23.10 -4.94
N THR A 126 -18.83 22.98 -6.25
CA THR A 126 -19.58 22.01 -7.07
C THR A 126 -19.35 20.56 -6.62
N THR A 127 -18.10 20.21 -6.27
CA THR A 127 -17.77 18.86 -5.77
C THR A 127 -18.48 18.58 -4.43
N GLN A 128 -18.52 19.57 -3.54
CA GLN A 128 -19.21 19.44 -2.25
C GLN A 128 -20.73 19.30 -2.45
N GLU A 129 -21.32 20.09 -3.35
CA GLU A 129 -22.75 20.00 -3.70
C GLU A 129 -23.09 18.64 -4.31
N GLU A 130 -22.22 18.09 -5.17
CA GLU A 130 -22.43 16.78 -5.79
C GLU A 130 -22.40 15.64 -4.77
N ILE A 131 -21.44 15.68 -3.82
CA ILE A 131 -21.36 14.73 -2.71
C ILE A 131 -22.59 14.86 -1.80
N ASP A 132 -22.96 16.09 -1.44
CA ASP A 132 -24.14 16.36 -0.62
C ASP A 132 -25.43 15.86 -1.30
N HIS A 133 -25.53 15.98 -2.62
CA HIS A 133 -26.67 15.51 -3.41
C HIS A 133 -26.75 13.97 -3.50
N HIS A 134 -25.63 13.29 -3.76
CA HIS A 134 -25.62 11.84 -3.99
C HIS A 134 -25.48 11.00 -2.72
N VAL A 135 -24.80 11.51 -1.69
CA VAL A 135 -24.52 10.80 -0.45
C VAL A 135 -25.37 11.33 0.71
N GLY A 136 -25.57 12.65 0.76
CA GLY A 136 -26.21 13.34 1.88
C GLY A 136 -25.22 13.70 3.00
N LYS A 137 -25.63 14.59 3.89
CA LYS A 137 -24.76 15.13 4.98
C LYS A 137 -24.70 14.26 6.25
N GLN A 138 -25.53 13.23 6.34
CA GLN A 138 -25.73 12.47 7.59
C GLN A 138 -25.05 11.10 7.61
N ARG A 139 -24.35 10.71 6.53
CA ARG A 139 -23.68 9.41 6.43
C ARG A 139 -22.33 9.52 5.73
N TRP A 140 -21.45 8.56 6.03
CA TRP A 140 -20.16 8.45 5.37
C TRP A 140 -20.32 7.99 3.92
N VAL A 141 -19.39 8.43 3.07
CA VAL A 141 -19.30 7.96 1.68
C VAL A 141 -18.92 6.48 1.69
N GLU A 142 -19.68 5.67 0.98
CA GLU A 142 -19.39 4.25 0.76
C GLU A 142 -18.99 4.00 -0.69
N GLU A 143 -18.27 2.90 -0.94
CA GLU A 143 -17.88 2.50 -2.31
C GLU A 143 -19.09 2.33 -3.23
N SER A 144 -20.23 1.92 -2.69
CA SER A 144 -21.51 1.81 -3.40
C SER A 144 -22.03 3.15 -3.94
N ASN A 145 -21.53 4.28 -3.40
CA ASN A 145 -21.92 5.63 -3.83
C ASN A 145 -21.09 6.14 -5.02
N ILE A 146 -20.02 5.41 -5.40
CA ILE A 146 -19.22 5.71 -6.57
C ILE A 146 -20.01 5.28 -7.82
N LYS A 147 -20.90 6.15 -8.30
CA LYS A 147 -21.42 6.05 -9.66
C LYS A 147 -20.33 6.52 -10.62
N LYS A 148 -20.25 5.94 -11.83
CA LYS A 148 -19.30 6.37 -12.87
C LYS A 148 -19.35 7.90 -12.99
N PRO A 149 -18.23 8.62 -12.85
CA PRO A 149 -18.25 10.07 -12.99
C PRO A 149 -18.77 10.41 -14.39
N GLN A 150 -19.84 11.18 -14.46
CA GLN A 150 -20.21 11.88 -15.68
C GLN A 150 -19.18 12.99 -15.86
N ILE A 151 -18.00 12.64 -16.35
CA ILE A 151 -17.02 13.62 -16.80
C ILE A 151 -17.74 14.38 -17.92
N PRO A 152 -18.04 15.68 -17.78
CA PRO A 152 -18.50 16.46 -18.90
C PRO A 152 -17.31 16.53 -19.85
N THR A 153 -17.38 15.77 -20.95
CA THR A 153 -16.47 15.94 -22.07
C THR A 153 -16.70 17.35 -22.59
N SER A 154 -15.86 18.29 -22.16
CA SER A 154 -15.77 19.59 -22.79
C SER A 154 -15.23 19.37 -24.19
N HIS A 155 -16.12 19.37 -25.16
CA HIS A 155 -15.79 19.72 -26.53
C HIS A 155 -15.12 21.10 -26.52
N SER A 156 -13.85 21.19 -26.93
CA SER A 156 -13.31 22.19 -27.86
C SER A 156 -11.94 21.75 -28.36
#